data_AF-A0A3L7ZU65-F1
#
_entry.id   AF-A0A3L7ZU65-F1
#
_cell.length_a   1.000
_cell.length_b   1.000
_cell.length_c   1.000
_cell.angle_alpha   90.00
_cell.angle_beta   90.00
_cell.angle_gamma   90.00
#
_symmetry.space_group_name_H-M   'P 1'
#
loop_
_entity.id
_entity.type
_entity.pdbx_description
1 polymer ?
#
loop_
_entity_poly.entity_id
_entity_poly.type
_entity_poly.pdbx_seq_one_letter_code
_entity_poly.pdbx_strand_id
1 'polypeptide(L)' 'MKTLCKLISTCSRVSLTDVKAVLDSLNFVLDMELQEGHVVKLGDFGSFQISVSSDGVIDKKNSIRVRRVP' A
#
# COMPACT_ATOMS: atom_id res chain seq x y z
N MET A 1 10.66 -6.44 -5.82
CA MET A 1 10.41 -7.82 -5.34
C MET A 1 11.70 -8.66 -5.22
N LYS A 2 12.47 -8.90 -6.28
CA LYS A 2 13.62 -9.85 -6.27
C LYS A 2 14.67 -9.59 -5.16
N THR A 3 15.04 -8.33 -4.93
CA THR A 3 16.05 -7.97 -3.91
C THR A 3 15.53 -8.16 -2.49
N LEU A 4 14.28 -7.78 -2.22
CA LEU A 4 13.64 -7.94 -0.91
C LEU A 4 13.50 -9.42 -0.53
N CYS A 5 13.03 -10.25 -1.46
CA CYS A 5 12.94 -11.70 -1.26
C CYS A 5 14.29 -12.31 -0.91
N LYS A 6 15.36 -11.85 -1.57
CA LYS A 6 16.72 -12.36 -1.35
C LYS A 6 17.29 -11.95 0.01
N LEU A 7 17.01 -10.73 0.47
CA LEU A 7 17.39 -10.26 1.80
C LEU A 7 16.66 -11.04 2.90
N ILE A 8 15.35 -11.18 2.78
CA ILE A 8 14.53 -11.92 3.78
C ILE A 8 14.92 -13.40 3.81
N SER A 9 15.11 -14.03 2.64
CA SER A 9 15.55 -15.42 2.52
C SER A 9 16.90 -15.65 3.20
N THR A 10 17.85 -14.73 3.01
CA THR A 10 19.18 -14.79 3.63
C THR A 10 19.11 -14.67 5.15
N CYS A 11 18.26 -13.78 5.66
CA CYS A 11 18.13 -13.56 7.11
C CYS A 11 17.34 -14.67 7.83
N SER A 12 16.42 -15.35 7.13
CA SER A 12 15.38 -16.17 7.78
C SER A 12 15.52 -17.68 7.54
N ARG A 13 16.54 -18.13 6.81
CA ARG A 13 16.69 -19.55 6.36
C ARG A 13 15.53 -20.07 5.49
N VAL A 14 14.61 -19.19 5.06
CA VAL A 14 13.46 -19.53 4.22
C VAL A 14 13.88 -19.46 2.75
N SER A 15 13.38 -20.35 1.91
CA SER A 15 13.75 -20.36 0.49
C SER A 15 13.20 -19.13 -0.25
N LEU A 16 13.89 -18.68 -1.30
CA LEU A 16 13.47 -17.53 -2.11
C LEU A 16 12.05 -17.72 -2.67
N THR A 17 11.70 -18.96 -3.03
CA THR A 17 10.39 -19.33 -3.59
C THR A 17 9.29 -19.13 -2.56
N ASP A 18 9.50 -19.60 -1.34
CA ASP A 18 8.50 -19.48 -0.27
C ASP A 18 8.30 -18.01 0.12
N VAL A 19 9.39 -17.24 0.25
CA VAL A 19 9.31 -15.80 0.54
C VAL A 19 8.55 -15.06 -0.56
N LYS A 20 8.78 -15.41 -1.83
CA LYS A 20 8.06 -14.80 -2.93
C LYS A 20 6.56 -15.15 -2.89
N ALA A 21 6.20 -16.40 -2.63
CA ALA A 21 4.82 -16.83 -2.52
C ALA A 21 4.06 -16.10 -1.39
N VAL A 22 4.70 -15.91 -0.23
CA VAL A 22 4.13 -15.16 0.89
C VAL A 22 3.91 -13.69 0.55
N LEU A 23 4.90 -13.04 -0.09
CA LEU A 23 4.79 -11.64 -0.49
C LEU A 23 3.73 -11.43 -1.59
N ASP A 24 3.64 -12.34 -2.55
CA ASP A 24 2.60 -12.29 -3.58
C ASP A 24 1.21 -12.49 -2.96
N SER A 25 1.08 -13.39 -1.97
CA SER A 25 -0.18 -13.61 -1.23
C SER A 25 -0.58 -12.39 -0.40
N LEU A 26 0.37 -11.76 0.29
CA LEU A 26 0.14 -10.52 1.03
C LEU A 26 -0.32 -9.41 0.09
N ASN A 27 0.34 -9.26 -1.06
CA ASN A 27 -0.01 -8.23 -2.04
C ASN A 27 -1.41 -8.44 -2.61
N PHE A 28 -1.84 -9.69 -2.80
CA PHE A 28 -3.20 -10.02 -3.23
C PHE A 28 -4.25 -9.61 -2.20
N VAL A 29 -4.04 -9.95 -0.92
CA VAL A 29 -4.97 -9.56 0.16
C VAL A 29 -5.02 -8.04 0.30
N LEU A 30 -3.86 -7.37 0.22
CA LEU A 30 -3.81 -5.90 0.26
C LEU A 30 -4.57 -5.27 -0.90
N ASP A 31 -4.39 -5.76 -2.13
CA ASP A 31 -5.09 -5.23 -3.31
C ASP A 31 -6.61 -5.41 -3.19
N MET A 32 -7.06 -6.57 -2.69
CA MET A 32 -8.48 -6.85 -2.44
C MET A 32 -9.09 -5.89 -1.41
N GLU A 33 -8.48 -5.76 -0.23
CA GLU A 33 -8.97 -4.87 0.83
C GLU A 33 -8.93 -3.39 0.41
N LEU A 34 -7.89 -2.99 -0.32
CA LEU A 34 -7.78 -1.63 -0.84
C LEU A 34 -8.87 -1.35 -1.88
N GLN A 35 -9.16 -2.27 -2.79
CA GLN A 35 -10.23 -2.12 -3.79
C GLN A 35 -11.61 -1.93 -3.16
N GLU A 36 -11.87 -2.56 -2.01
CA GLU A 36 -13.10 -2.32 -1.23
C GLU A 36 -13.12 -0.95 -0.52
N GLY A 37 -12.00 -0.21 -0.56
CA GLY A 37 -11.84 1.09 0.06
C GLY A 37 -11.46 1.01 1.54
N HIS A 38 -11.07 -0.18 2.03
CA HIS A 38 -10.63 -0.35 3.40
C HIS A 38 -9.20 0.16 3.61
N VAL A 39 -8.95 0.70 4.80
CA VAL A 39 -7.60 1.09 5.24
C VAL A 39 -6.93 -0.14 5.85
N VAL A 40 -5.91 -0.68 5.17
CA VAL A 40 -5.17 -1.84 5.68
C VAL A 40 -4.04 -1.40 6.60
N LYS A 41 -4.09 -1.79 7.88
CA LYS A 41 -3.04 -1.53 8.87
C LYS A 41 -2.14 -2.75 8.99
N LEU A 42 -0.88 -2.61 8.59
CA LEU A 42 0.13 -3.65 8.67
C LEU A 42 1.02 -3.44 9.91
N GLY A 43 0.46 -3.62 11.12
CA GLY A 43 1.20 -3.49 12.38
C GLY A 43 2.08 -2.23 12.45
N ASP A 44 3.36 -2.40 12.84
CA ASP A 44 4.35 -1.32 12.90
C ASP A 44 4.88 -0.87 11.52
N PHE A 45 4.50 -1.56 10.45
CA PHE A 45 4.88 -1.23 9.08
C PHE A 45 4.10 -0.02 8.53
N GLY A 46 2.94 0.29 9.13
CA GLY A 46 2.11 1.44 8.79
C GLY A 46 0.76 1.05 8.19
N SER A 47 0.13 1.99 7.49
CA SER A 47 -1.21 1.85 6.94
C SER A 47 -1.27 2.20 5.45
N PHE A 48 -1.93 1.35 4.68
CA PHE A 48 -2.18 1.53 3.25
C PHE A 48 -3.65 1.91 3.05
N GLN A 49 -3.90 2.95 2.25
CA GLN A 49 -5.26 3.37 1.89
C GLN A 49 -5.29 3.83 0.44
N ILE A 50 -6.40 3.55 -0.27
CA ILE A 50 -6.63 4.15 -1.58
C ILE A 50 -6.92 5.64 -1.39
N SER A 51 -6.15 6.47 -2.08
CA SER A 51 -6.33 7.92 -2.07
C SER A 51 -6.79 8.37 -3.44
N VAL A 52 -8.06 8.77 -3.54
CA VAL A 52 -8.60 9.38 -4.76
C VAL A 52 -8.33 10.88 -4.69
N SER A 53 -7.50 11.37 -5.60
CA SER A 53 -7.19 12.80 -5.73
C SER A 53 -7.76 13.29 -7.06
N SER A 54 -8.65 14.29 -7.03
CA SER A 54 -9.13 14.95 -8.24
C SER A 54 -8.33 16.24 -8.48
N ASP A 55 -7.92 16.50 -9.72
CA ASP A 55 -7.57 17.86 -10.15
C ASP A 55 -8.86 18.68 -10.10
N GLY A 56 -9.07 19.37 -8.97
CA GLY A 56 -10.22 20.22 -8.78
C GLY A 56 -10.22 21.30 -9.87
N VAL A 57 -11.24 21.28 -10.73
CA VAL A 57 -11.45 22.38 -11.66
C VAL A 57 -11.70 23.63 -10.82
N ILE A 58 -10.77 24.58 -10.91
CA ILE A 58 -10.85 25.87 -10.21
C ILE A 58 -11.93 26.71 -10.91
N ASP A 59 -13.21 26.41 -10.64
CA ASP A 59 -14.27 27.34 -11.00
C ASP A 59 -14.24 28.50 -10.00
N LYS A 60 -14.21 29.73 -10.51
CA LYS A 60 -13.87 30.98 -9.80
C LYS A 60 -14.84 31.39 -8.68
N LYS A 61 -15.70 30.50 -8.17
CA LYS A 61 -16.73 30.85 -7.19
C LYS A 61 -16.80 30.06 -5.89
N ASN A 62 -15.99 29.02 -5.66
CA ASN A 62 -15.93 28.41 -4.33
C ASN A 62 -14.64 27.60 -4.12
N SER A 63 -13.59 28.23 -3.61
CA SER A 63 -12.34 27.55 -3.28
C SER A 63 -12.46 26.79 -1.95
N ILE A 64 -13.01 25.58 -1.99
CA ILE A 64 -12.89 24.63 -0.88
C ILE A 64 -11.44 24.14 -0.84
N ARG A 65 -10.63 24.81 -0.02
CA ARG A 65 -9.24 24.46 0.26
C ARG A 65 -9.23 23.28 1.24
N VAL A 66 -9.31 22.05 0.72
CA VAL A 66 -9.08 20.84 1.53
C VAL A 66 -7.62 20.88 1.99
N ARG A 67 -7.42 21.12 3.29
CA ARG A 67 -6.09 21.17 3.89
C ARG A 67 -5.49 19.77 3.83
N ARG A 68 -4.36 19.63 3.12
CA ARG A 68 -3.43 18.52 3.34
C ARG A 68 -2.87 18.72 4.74
N VAL A 69 -3.34 17.93 5.71
CA VAL A 69 -2.76 17.92 7.07
C VAL A 69 -1.32 17.40 6.99
N PRO A 70 -0.41 17.97 7.82
CA PRO A 70 1.04 17.79 7.70
C PRO A 70 1.52 16.36 7.92
#